data_AF-A0AAU6UTJ2-F1
#
_entry.id   AF-A0AAU6UTJ2-F1
#
_cell.length_a   1.000
_cell.length_b   1.000
_cell.length_c   1.000
_cell.angle_alpha   90.00
_cell.angle_beta   90.00
_cell.angle_gamma   90.00
#
_symmetry.space_group_name_H-M   'P 1'
#
loop_
_entity.id
_entity.type
_entity.pdbx_description
1 polymer ?
#
loop_
_entity_poly.entity_id
_entity_poly.type
_entity_poly.pdbx_seq_one_letter_code
_entity_poly.pdbx_strand_id
1 'polypeptide(L)' 'MFSIFKSDPTKKLRKQHALKLENAMLAQRKGDIRTYSQLTFEADEMYQQIERLEAEQK' A
#
# COMPACT_ATOMS: atom_id res chain seq x y z
N MET A 1 21.19 18.99 16.17
CA MET A 1 21.43 18.30 14.87
C MET A 1 20.14 17.61 14.46
N PHE A 2 19.32 18.29 13.65
CA PHE A 2 17.97 17.87 13.28
C PHE A 2 18.00 17.13 11.93
N SER A 3 18.15 15.80 11.96
CA SER A 3 17.97 14.94 10.78
C SER A 3 16.53 14.41 10.68
N ILE A 4 15.55 15.20 11.14
CA ILE A 4 14.11 14.83 11.22
C ILE A 4 13.35 14.94 9.89
N PHE A 5 14.04 15.23 8.78
CA PHE A 5 13.42 15.38 7.45
C PHE A 5 13.91 14.38 6.40
N LYS A 6 14.40 13.20 6.80
CA LYS A 6 14.44 12.08 5.86
C LYS A 6 13.00 11.60 5.65
N SER A 7 12.30 12.24 4.71
CA SER A 7 11.01 11.77 4.21
C SER A 7 11.23 10.41 3.59
N ASP A 8 10.86 9.35 4.29
CA ASP A 8 10.78 8.01 3.70
C ASP A 8 9.76 8.08 2.55
N PRO A 9 10.19 8.00 1.29
CA PRO A 9 9.30 8.17 0.15
C PRO A 9 8.27 7.04 0.08
N THR A 10 8.54 5.90 0.72
CA THR A 10 7.66 4.74 0.74
C THR A 10 6.59 4.84 1.82
N LYS A 11 6.78 5.69 2.84
CA LYS A 11 5.82 5.86 3.95
C LYS A 11 4.41 6.24 3.48
N LYS A 12 4.32 7.09 2.44
CA LYS A 12 3.02 7.47 1.85
C LYS A 12 2.37 6.29 1.14
N LEU A 13 3.14 5.55 0.33
CA LEU A 13 2.68 4.36 -0.38
C LEU A 13 2.23 3.27 0.59
N ARG A 14 3.00 3.00 1.65
CA ARG A 14 2.65 2.04 2.72
C ARG A 14 1.32 2.39 3.40
N LYS A 15 1.05 3.67 3.63
CA LYS A 15 -0.25 4.12 4.16
C LYS A 15 -1.40 3.89 3.17
N GLN A 16 -1.19 4.17 1.89
CA GLN A 16 -2.20 3.94 0.86
C GLN A 16 -2.49 2.45 0.66
N HIS A 17 -1.44 1.62 0.67
CA HIS A 17 -1.53 0.16 0.64
C HIS A 17 -2.38 -0.37 1.79
N ALA A 18 -2.12 0.07 3.03
CA ALA A 18 -2.91 -0.32 4.20
C ALA A 18 -4.39 0.05 4.06
N LEU A 19 -4.68 1.25 3.55
CA LEU A 19 -6.07 1.68 3.29
C LEU A 19 -6.75 0.82 2.21
N LYS A 20 -6.03 0.42 1.16
CA LYS A 20 -6.57 -0.48 0.12
C LYS A 20 -6.90 -1.86 0.69
N LEU A 21 -6.02 -2.42 1.51
CA LEU A 21 -6.27 -3.68 2.21
C LEU A 21 -7.46 -3.59 3.17
N GLU A 22 -7.59 -2.51 3.94
CA GLU A 22 -8.75 -2.30 4.81
C GLU A 22 -10.05 -2.26 4.00
N ASN A 23 -10.08 -1.52 2.90
CA ASN A 23 -11.24 -1.48 2.00
C ASN A 23 -11.53 -2.85 1.37
N ALA A 24 -10.49 -3.60 1.01
CA ALA A 24 -10.63 -4.95 0.48
C ALA A 24 -11.27 -5.88 1.53
N MET A 25 -10.81 -5.82 2.79
CA MET A 25 -11.41 -6.60 3.89
C MET A 25 -12.89 -6.23 4.11
N LEU A 26 -13.24 -4.95 4.02
CA LEU A 26 -14.63 -4.51 4.11
C LEU A 26 -15.47 -5.01 2.94
N ALA A 27 -14.94 -4.99 1.72
CA ALA A 27 -15.59 -5.54 0.53
C ALA A 27 -15.81 -7.06 0.65
N GLN A 28 -14.79 -7.78 1.12
CA GLN A 28 -14.86 -9.23 1.38
C GLN A 28 -15.94 -9.56 2.43
N ARG A 29 -15.98 -8.81 3.55
CA ARG A 29 -17.01 -8.98 4.58
C ARG A 29 -18.44 -8.70 4.08
N LYS A 30 -18.58 -7.82 3.09
CA LYS A 30 -19.86 -7.53 2.44
C LYS A 30 -20.21 -8.53 1.34
N GLY A 31 -19.31 -9.45 0.99
CA GLY A 31 -19.48 -10.39 -0.12
C GLY A 31 -19.28 -9.77 -1.51
N ASP A 32 -18.71 -8.57 -1.59
CA ASP A 32 -18.39 -7.92 -2.87
C ASP A 32 -17.04 -8.42 -3.40
N ILE A 33 -17.08 -9.59 -4.04
CA ILE A 33 -15.89 -10.28 -4.55
C ILE A 33 -15.21 -9.46 -5.65
N ARG A 34 -15.98 -8.77 -6.51
CA ARG A 34 -15.43 -7.98 -7.62
C ARG A 34 -14.57 -6.84 -7.08
N THR A 35 -15.12 -6.08 -6.15
CA THR A 35 -14.39 -4.97 -5.52
C THR A 35 -13.22 -5.48 -4.68
N TYR A 36 -13.39 -6.60 -3.98
CA TYR A 36 -12.27 -7.23 -3.26
C TYR A 36 -11.11 -7.61 -4.19
N SER A 37 -11.39 -8.30 -5.30
CA SER A 37 -10.37 -8.69 -6.28
C SER A 37 -9.66 -7.48 -6.89
N GLN A 38 -10.39 -6.40 -7.17
CA GLN A 38 -9.77 -5.18 -7.67
C GLN A 38 -8.89 -4.50 -6.61
N LEU A 39 -9.39 -4.34 -5.39
CA LEU A 39 -8.65 -3.65 -4.33
C LEU A 39 -7.40 -4.42 -3.87
N THR A 40 -7.46 -5.75 -3.89
CA THR A 40 -6.29 -6.61 -3.60
C THR A 40 -5.25 -6.51 -4.70
N PHE A 41 -5.66 -6.53 -5.98
CA PHE A 41 -4.74 -6.31 -7.10
C PHE A 41 -4.04 -4.94 -7.02
N GLU A 42 -4.79 -3.87 -6.78
CA GLU A 42 -4.22 -2.53 -6.61
C GLU A 42 -3.28 -2.43 -5.39
N ALA A 43 -3.58 -3.15 -4.32
CA ALA A 43 -2.70 -3.25 -3.16
C ALA A 43 -1.39 -3.97 -3.52
N ASP A 44 -1.45 -5.09 -4.23
CA ASP A 44 -0.24 -5.81 -4.66
C ASP A 44 0.65 -4.96 -5.57
N GLU A 45 0.06 -4.20 -6.51
CA GLU A 45 0.82 -3.26 -7.34
C GLU A 45 1.52 -2.18 -6.51
N MET A 46 0.84 -1.63 -5.49
CA MET A 46 1.46 -0.67 -4.57
C MET A 46 2.59 -1.31 -3.75
N TYR A 47 2.44 -2.56 -3.34
CA TYR A 47 3.47 -3.29 -2.61
C TYR A 47 4.73 -3.48 -3.46
N GLN A 48 4.57 -3.89 -4.72
CA GLN A 48 5.71 -4.00 -5.65
C GLN A 48 6.41 -2.66 -5.88
N GLN A 49 5.67 -1.55 -5.93
CA GLN A 49 6.27 -0.21 -6.03
C GLN A 49 7.07 0.15 -4.78
N ILE A 50 6.57 -0.20 -3.59
CA ILE A 50 7.30 -0.02 -2.33
C ILE A 50 8.60 -0.82 -2.35
N GLU A 51 8.55 -2.10 -2.72
CA GLU A 51 9.76 -2.95 -2.77
C GLU A 51 10.81 -2.40 -3.75
N ARG A 52 10.40 -1.91 -4.92
CA ARG A 52 11.30 -1.29 -5.89
C ARG A 52 11.98 -0.04 -5.34
N LEU A 53 11.21 0.85 -4.70
CA LEU A 53 11.74 2.06 -4.09
C LEU A 53 12.68 1.74 -2.93
N GLU A 54 12.36 0.74 -2.11
CA GLU A 54 13.24 0.31 -1.01
C GLU A 54 14.54 -0.32 -1.54
N ALA A 55 14.47 -1.05 -2.65
CA ALA A 55 15.65 -1.60 -3.31
C ALA A 55 16.54 -0.49 -3.93
N GLU A 56 15.95 0.56 -4.51
CA GLU A 56 16.69 1.71 -5.06
C GLU A 56 17.33 2.58 -3.97
N GLN A 57 16.79 2.58 -2.76
CA GLN A 57 17.32 3.35 -1.63
C GLN A 57 18.41 2.63 -0.83
N LYS A 58 18.69 1.36 -1.16
CA LYS A 58 19.65 0.50 -0.47
C LYS A 58 21.04 0.59 -1.09
#